data_AF-A0A241Q2Z8-F1
#
_entry.id   AF-A0A241Q2Z8-F1
#
_cell.length_a   1.000
_cell.length_b   1.000
_cell.length_c   1.000
_cell.angle_alpha   90.00
_cell.angle_beta   90.00
_cell.angle_gamma   90.00
#
_symmetry.space_group_name_H-M   'P 1'
#
loop_
_entity.id
_entity.type
_entity.pdbx_description
1 polymer ?
#
loop_
_entity_poly.entity_id
_entity_poly.type
_entity_poly.pdbx_seq_one_letter_code
_entity_poly.pdbx_strand_id
1 'polypeptide(L)'
;MPRPTTKNDLLIAAADNYKKLNELISNLTKKELDTPFDFSKDEKKKEAHWKRDTNLRDILVHLYEWHQLILNWVHSNQNGKEKSFLPKPYNWKTYGDMNVEFWKKHQKTSLEEAMNMFNKSHEDVLELAATFTNEELFTKGIYKWTGGSTLGSYFVSTTSSHYDWAMKKLKAHQKNCKEQGMA
;
A
#
# COMPACT_ATOMS: atom_id res chain seq x y z
N MET A 1 15.96 -2.28 5.17
CA MET A 1 16.76 -1.26 4.45
C MET A 1 16.51 0.09 5.10
N PRO A 2 17.48 1.03 5.08
CA PRO A 2 17.23 2.40 5.50
C PRO A 2 16.10 3.01 4.69
N ARG A 3 15.32 3.91 5.31
CA ARG A 3 14.24 4.62 4.62
C ARG A 3 14.85 5.53 3.55
N PRO A 4 14.31 5.58 2.30
CA PRO A 4 14.83 6.47 1.26
C PRO A 4 14.89 7.93 1.70
N THR A 5 15.98 8.61 1.35
CA THR A 5 16.21 10.04 1.63
C THR A 5 16.53 10.85 0.38
N THR A 6 16.52 10.22 -0.80
CA THR A 6 16.74 10.87 -2.10
C THR A 6 15.71 10.39 -3.12
N LYS A 7 15.49 11.17 -4.19
CA LYS A 7 14.61 10.79 -5.31
C LYS A 7 15.00 9.43 -5.90
N ASN A 8 16.30 9.22 -6.11
CA ASN A 8 16.80 7.97 -6.68
C ASN A 8 16.51 6.78 -5.75
N ASP A 9 16.79 6.92 -4.45
CA ASP A 9 16.51 5.86 -3.48
C ASP A 9 15.02 5.56 -3.38
N LEU A 10 14.15 6.58 -3.50
CA LEU A 10 12.70 6.41 -3.50
C LEU A 10 12.24 5.55 -4.68
N LEU A 11 12.66 5.92 -5.89
CA LEU A 11 12.25 5.22 -7.12
C LEU A 11 12.77 3.78 -7.14
N ILE A 12 14.04 3.57 -6.75
CA ILE A 12 14.64 2.23 -6.65
C ILE A 12 13.89 1.40 -5.60
N ALA A 13 13.70 1.92 -4.38
CA ALA A 13 13.05 1.16 -3.32
C ALA A 13 11.59 0.82 -3.67
N ALA A 14 10.86 1.74 -4.33
CA ALA A 14 9.49 1.49 -4.77
C ALA A 14 9.44 0.38 -5.83
N ALA A 15 10.29 0.45 -6.87
CA ALA A 15 10.37 -0.55 -7.93
C ALA A 15 10.83 -1.93 -7.42
N ASP A 16 11.88 -1.97 -6.60
CA ASP A 16 12.42 -3.22 -6.05
C ASP A 16 11.41 -3.92 -5.13
N ASN A 17 10.73 -3.17 -4.27
CA ASN A 17 9.75 -3.76 -3.36
C ASN A 17 8.48 -4.19 -4.10
N TYR A 18 8.09 -3.46 -5.16
CA TYR A 18 7.02 -3.90 -6.06
C TYR A 18 7.36 -5.20 -6.76
N LYS A 19 8.59 -5.33 -7.29
CA LYS A 19 9.08 -6.56 -7.90
C LYS A 19 9.06 -7.72 -6.92
N LYS A 20 9.62 -7.53 -5.72
CA LYS A 20 9.63 -8.56 -4.65
C LYS A 20 8.22 -8.99 -4.23
N LEU A 21 7.28 -8.05 -4.16
CA LEU A 21 5.88 -8.36 -3.84
C LEU A 21 5.24 -9.19 -4.97
N ASN A 22 5.44 -8.82 -6.23
CA ASN A 22 4.92 -9.57 -7.37
C ASN A 22 5.54 -10.97 -7.49
N GLU A 23 6.86 -11.10 -7.26
CA GLU A 23 7.52 -12.40 -7.18
C GLU A 23 6.98 -13.27 -6.04
N LEU A 24 6.68 -12.67 -4.88
CA LEU A 24 6.04 -13.40 -3.78
C LEU A 24 4.64 -13.88 -4.17
N ILE A 25 3.85 -13.01 -4.82
CA ILE A 25 2.49 -13.34 -5.28
C ILE A 25 2.51 -14.45 -6.34
N SER A 26 3.41 -14.37 -7.33
CA SER A 26 3.49 -15.36 -8.41
C SER A 26 3.91 -16.75 -7.92
N ASN A 27 4.56 -16.82 -6.76
CA ASN A 27 4.98 -18.06 -6.13
C ASN A 27 3.94 -18.64 -5.16
N LEU A 28 2.78 -17.99 -4.98
CA LEU A 28 1.69 -18.57 -4.20
C LEU A 28 1.08 -19.76 -4.96
N THR A 29 0.93 -20.89 -4.26
CA THR A 29 0.25 -22.05 -4.86
C THR A 29 -1.25 -21.80 -4.99
N LYS A 30 -1.92 -22.56 -5.87
CA LYS A 30 -3.38 -22.51 -5.97
C LYS A 30 -4.05 -22.75 -4.61
N LYS A 31 -3.53 -23.68 -3.82
CA LYS A 31 -4.07 -23.98 -2.48
C LYS A 31 -3.89 -22.80 -1.51
N GLU A 32 -2.74 -22.12 -1.55
CA GLU A 32 -2.51 -20.91 -0.74
C GLU A 32 -3.44 -19.76 -1.17
N LEU A 33 -3.74 -19.62 -2.47
CA LEU A 33 -4.68 -18.61 -3.00
C LEU A 33 -6.15 -18.91 -2.64
N ASP A 34 -6.54 -20.19 -2.69
CA ASP A 34 -7.90 -20.65 -2.39
C ASP A 34 -8.17 -20.71 -0.88
N THR A 35 -7.13 -20.68 -0.03
CA THR A 35 -7.24 -20.71 1.43
C THR A 35 -7.40 -19.29 1.99
N PRO A 36 -8.51 -18.97 2.69
CA PRO A 36 -8.67 -17.68 3.34
C PRO A 36 -7.58 -17.43 4.39
N PHE A 37 -7.18 -16.18 4.53
CA PHE A 37 -6.27 -15.75 5.57
C PHE A 37 -6.98 -15.87 6.92
N ASP A 38 -6.40 -16.66 7.83
CA ASP A 38 -6.85 -16.76 9.21
C ASP A 38 -5.68 -16.56 10.16
N PHE A 39 -5.73 -15.44 10.89
CA PHE A 39 -4.78 -15.07 11.93
C PHE A 39 -5.41 -15.06 13.33
N SER A 40 -6.64 -15.56 13.47
CA SER A 40 -7.42 -15.49 14.73
C SER A 40 -6.74 -16.21 15.91
N LYS A 41 -5.86 -17.16 15.64
CA LYS A 41 -5.11 -17.93 16.64
C LYS A 41 -3.80 -17.28 17.11
N ASP A 42 -3.35 -16.20 16.47
CA ASP A 42 -2.11 -15.50 16.84
C ASP A 42 -2.43 -14.22 17.64
N GLU A 43 -2.37 -14.32 18.97
CA GLU A 43 -2.65 -13.21 19.90
C GLU A 43 -1.74 -11.99 19.72
N LYS A 44 -0.62 -12.13 18.98
CA LYS A 44 0.28 -11.00 18.66
C LYS A 44 -0.26 -10.14 17.51
N LYS A 45 -1.25 -10.61 16.75
CA LYS A 45 -1.83 -9.97 15.56
C LYS A 45 -3.02 -9.07 15.94
N LYS A 46 -2.74 -8.00 16.69
CA LYS A 46 -3.79 -7.15 17.31
C LYS A 46 -4.33 -6.07 16.38
N GLU A 47 -3.59 -5.68 15.35
CA GLU A 47 -4.01 -4.64 14.43
C GLU A 47 -5.21 -5.08 13.57
N ALA A 48 -6.16 -4.17 13.34
CA ALA A 48 -7.42 -4.46 12.65
C ALA A 48 -7.24 -5.09 11.26
N HIS A 49 -6.15 -4.78 10.56
CA HIS A 49 -5.89 -5.33 9.23
C HIS A 49 -5.73 -6.85 9.26
N TRP A 50 -5.23 -7.47 10.35
CA TRP A 50 -5.10 -8.93 10.44
C TRP A 50 -6.45 -9.64 10.34
N LYS A 51 -7.51 -9.04 10.88
CA LYS A 51 -8.88 -9.56 10.77
C LYS A 51 -9.60 -9.12 9.49
N ARG A 52 -9.34 -7.89 9.02
CA ARG A 52 -10.06 -7.29 7.89
C ARG A 52 -9.75 -7.98 6.56
N ASP A 53 -8.46 -8.11 6.20
CA ASP A 53 -8.10 -8.66 4.89
C ASP A 53 -8.01 -10.18 4.96
N THR A 54 -8.82 -10.86 4.15
CA THR A 54 -9.08 -12.29 4.21
C THR A 54 -8.51 -13.08 3.04
N ASN A 55 -7.99 -12.41 2.02
CA ASN A 55 -7.41 -13.03 0.83
C ASN A 55 -6.48 -12.03 0.11
N LEU A 56 -5.83 -12.47 -0.97
CA LEU A 56 -4.91 -11.65 -1.77
C LEU A 56 -5.59 -10.41 -2.38
N ARG A 57 -6.83 -10.52 -2.87
CA ARG A 57 -7.59 -9.38 -3.41
C ARG A 57 -7.67 -8.25 -2.38
N ASP A 58 -8.00 -8.56 -1.13
CA ASP A 58 -8.15 -7.56 -0.07
C ASP A 58 -6.84 -6.79 0.19
N ILE A 59 -5.67 -7.45 0.04
CA ILE A 59 -4.36 -6.79 0.11
C ILE A 59 -4.14 -5.86 -1.08
N LEU A 60 -4.40 -6.36 -2.29
CA LEU A 60 -4.15 -5.60 -3.52
C LEU A 60 -5.03 -4.36 -3.63
N VAL A 61 -6.32 -4.47 -3.29
CA VAL A 61 -7.22 -3.30 -3.32
C VAL A 61 -6.89 -2.30 -2.22
N HIS A 62 -6.36 -2.75 -1.08
CA HIS A 62 -5.86 -1.85 -0.05
C HIS A 62 -4.64 -1.04 -0.55
N LEU A 63 -3.67 -1.69 -1.20
CA LEU A 63 -2.53 -1.01 -1.79
C LEU A 63 -2.98 -0.03 -2.90
N TYR A 64 -3.87 -0.48 -3.78
CA TYR A 64 -4.46 0.35 -4.83
C TYR A 64 -5.13 1.61 -4.27
N GLU A 65 -6.01 1.49 -3.27
CA GLU A 65 -6.70 2.66 -2.71
C GLU A 65 -5.73 3.65 -2.07
N TRP A 66 -4.64 3.18 -1.45
CA TRP A 66 -3.59 4.06 -0.93
C TRP A 66 -2.76 4.72 -2.05
N HIS A 67 -2.55 4.06 -3.19
CA HIS A 67 -2.02 4.72 -4.38
C HIS A 67 -2.98 5.82 -4.87
N GLN A 68 -4.29 5.54 -4.90
CA GLN A 68 -5.28 6.55 -5.28
C GLN A 68 -5.29 7.75 -4.32
N LEU A 69 -5.04 7.54 -3.03
CA LEU A 69 -4.91 8.65 -2.08
C LEU A 69 -3.76 9.58 -2.44
N ILE A 70 -2.55 9.06 -2.69
CA ILE A 70 -1.40 9.91 -3.02
C ILE A 70 -1.55 10.60 -4.37
N LEU A 71 -2.03 9.88 -5.40
CA LEU A 71 -2.27 10.43 -6.73
C LEU A 71 -3.26 11.60 -6.68
N ASN A 72 -4.43 11.38 -6.06
CA ASN A 72 -5.45 12.41 -5.95
C ASN A 72 -5.03 13.58 -5.07
N TRP A 73 -4.31 13.31 -3.98
CA TRP A 73 -3.84 14.34 -3.06
C TRP A 73 -2.82 15.26 -3.72
N VAL A 74 -1.82 14.70 -4.39
CA VAL A 74 -0.78 15.48 -5.08
C VAL A 74 -1.37 16.28 -6.23
N HIS A 75 -2.16 15.64 -7.12
CA HIS A 75 -2.79 16.34 -8.24
C HIS A 75 -3.70 17.48 -7.77
N SER A 76 -4.53 17.26 -6.74
CA SER A 76 -5.41 18.31 -6.22
C SER A 76 -4.62 19.52 -5.72
N ASN A 77 -3.61 19.28 -4.89
CA ASN A 77 -2.85 20.36 -4.27
C ASN A 77 -1.93 21.10 -5.27
N GLN A 78 -1.35 20.40 -6.26
CA GLN A 78 -0.61 21.06 -7.35
C GLN A 78 -1.49 21.97 -8.20
N ASN A 79 -2.78 21.65 -8.33
CA ASN A 79 -3.76 22.48 -9.04
C ASN A 79 -4.42 23.55 -8.15
N GLY A 80 -3.82 23.88 -7.00
CA GLY A 80 -4.34 24.91 -6.08
C GLY A 80 -5.61 24.53 -5.34
N LYS A 81 -6.06 23.27 -5.43
CA LYS A 81 -7.22 22.76 -4.69
C LYS A 81 -6.74 22.07 -3.43
N GLU A 82 -6.66 22.84 -2.34
CA GLU A 82 -6.16 22.35 -1.07
C GLU A 82 -6.95 21.14 -0.58
N LYS A 83 -6.23 20.06 -0.27
CA LYS A 83 -6.82 18.80 0.18
C LYS A 83 -5.91 18.10 1.18
N SER A 84 -6.51 17.53 2.21
CA SER A 84 -5.81 16.62 3.14
C SER A 84 -5.51 15.28 2.45
N PHE A 85 -4.42 14.62 2.87
CA PHE A 85 -4.06 13.29 2.37
C PHE A 85 -5.16 12.27 2.63
N LEU A 86 -5.68 12.26 3.85
CA LEU A 86 -6.85 11.47 4.22
C LEU A 86 -8.12 12.25 3.88
N PRO A 87 -9.06 11.68 3.10
CA PRO A 87 -10.31 12.34 2.76
C PRO A 87 -11.21 12.47 3.99
N LYS A 88 -11.95 13.58 4.08
CA LYS A 88 -13.00 13.74 5.10
C LYS A 88 -14.05 12.62 4.96
N PRO A 89 -14.61 12.09 6.07
CA PRO A 89 -14.44 12.56 7.46
C PRO A 89 -13.21 11.98 8.20
N TYR A 90 -12.33 11.26 7.52
CA TYR A 90 -11.25 10.51 8.16
C TYR A 90 -10.03 11.36 8.51
N ASN A 91 -9.29 10.92 9.52
CA ASN A 91 -8.01 11.46 9.94
C ASN A 91 -7.09 10.34 10.42
N TRP A 92 -5.86 10.64 10.85
CA TRP A 92 -4.89 9.63 11.27
C TRP A 92 -5.30 8.79 12.49
N LYS A 93 -6.32 9.19 13.24
CA LYS A 93 -6.91 8.37 14.32
C LYS A 93 -8.02 7.45 13.80
N THR A 94 -8.70 7.83 12.72
CA THR A 94 -9.89 7.14 12.18
C THR A 94 -9.67 6.50 10.81
N TYR A 95 -8.45 6.55 10.26
CA TYR A 95 -8.14 5.93 8.96
C TYR A 95 -8.33 4.41 8.97
N GLY A 96 -8.36 3.77 10.14
CA GLY A 96 -8.78 2.38 10.29
C GLY A 96 -10.17 2.13 9.72
N ASP A 97 -11.12 3.03 9.99
CA ASP A 97 -12.49 2.97 9.47
C ASP A 97 -12.52 3.21 7.96
N MET A 98 -11.72 4.16 7.47
CA MET A 98 -11.54 4.38 6.03
C MET A 98 -11.07 3.10 5.32
N ASN A 99 -10.11 2.39 5.92
CA ASN A 99 -9.61 1.14 5.36
C ASN A 99 -10.69 0.04 5.34
N VAL A 100 -11.64 0.07 6.28
CA VAL A 100 -12.80 -0.83 6.25
C VAL A 100 -13.73 -0.46 5.09
N GLU A 101 -13.95 0.82 4.81
CA GLU A 101 -14.74 1.25 3.66
C GLU A 101 -14.08 0.90 2.32
N PHE A 102 -12.75 1.04 2.21
CA PHE A 102 -11.98 0.52 1.07
C PHE A 102 -12.22 -0.97 0.86
N TRP A 103 -12.12 -1.76 1.93
CA TRP A 103 -12.41 -3.18 1.86
C TRP A 103 -13.84 -3.46 1.40
N LYS A 104 -14.85 -2.81 1.98
CA LYS A 104 -16.27 -2.99 1.59
C LYS A 104 -16.52 -2.65 0.11
N LYS A 105 -15.92 -1.58 -0.39
CA LYS A 105 -16.03 -1.12 -1.79
C LYS A 105 -15.64 -2.20 -2.80
N HIS A 106 -14.68 -3.05 -2.44
CA HIS A 106 -14.04 -4.01 -3.36
C HIS A 106 -14.48 -5.47 -3.19
N GLN A 107 -15.54 -5.75 -2.42
CA GLN A 107 -15.98 -7.14 -2.23
C GLN A 107 -16.52 -7.82 -3.49
N LYS A 108 -16.86 -7.04 -4.52
CA LYS A 108 -17.24 -7.53 -5.85
C LYS A 108 -16.10 -7.50 -6.88
N THR A 109 -14.93 -6.96 -6.53
CA THR A 109 -13.77 -6.92 -7.41
C THR A 109 -13.16 -8.32 -7.49
N SER A 110 -12.86 -8.79 -8.71
CA SER A 110 -12.17 -10.06 -8.90
C SER A 110 -10.69 -9.95 -8.50
N LEU A 111 -10.02 -11.08 -8.30
CA LEU A 111 -8.58 -11.07 -8.03
C LEU A 111 -7.79 -10.50 -9.22
N GLU A 112 -8.18 -10.85 -10.44
CA GLU A 112 -7.57 -10.35 -11.67
C GLU A 112 -7.71 -8.83 -11.80
N GLU A 113 -8.91 -8.29 -11.55
CA GLU A 113 -9.15 -6.85 -11.54
C GLU A 113 -8.29 -6.15 -10.48
N ALA A 114 -8.22 -6.72 -9.27
CA ALA A 114 -7.39 -6.16 -8.20
C ALA A 114 -5.90 -6.13 -8.56
N MET A 115 -5.39 -7.16 -9.25
CA MET A 115 -4.02 -7.19 -9.78
C MET A 115 -3.80 -6.09 -10.82
N ASN A 116 -4.71 -5.96 -11.80
CA ASN A 116 -4.62 -4.92 -12.83
C ASN A 116 -4.65 -3.51 -12.24
N MET A 117 -5.57 -3.27 -11.29
CA MET A 117 -5.67 -1.99 -10.58
C MET A 117 -4.40 -1.66 -9.79
N PHE A 118 -3.86 -2.65 -9.06
CA PHE A 118 -2.62 -2.50 -8.31
C PHE A 118 -1.43 -2.18 -9.22
N ASN A 119 -1.24 -2.96 -10.28
CA ASN A 119 -0.11 -2.79 -11.21
C ASN A 119 -0.16 -1.43 -11.91
N LYS A 120 -1.32 -1.06 -12.46
CA LYS A 120 -1.49 0.23 -13.13
C LYS A 120 -1.25 1.40 -12.18
N SER A 121 -1.83 1.34 -10.98
CA SER A 121 -1.66 2.42 -10.00
C SER A 121 -0.24 2.52 -9.44
N HIS A 122 0.53 1.42 -9.40
CA HIS A 122 1.96 1.48 -9.06
C HIS A 122 2.75 2.28 -10.11
N GLU A 123 2.52 2.00 -11.40
CA GLU A 123 3.13 2.74 -12.51
C GLU A 123 2.80 4.23 -12.42
N ASP A 124 1.52 4.56 -12.25
CA ASP A 124 1.05 5.95 -12.13
C ASP A 124 1.75 6.69 -10.96
N VAL A 125 1.95 6.00 -9.83
CA VAL A 125 2.65 6.58 -8.66
C VAL A 125 4.13 6.81 -8.94
N LEU A 126 4.80 5.89 -9.65
CA LEU A 126 6.21 6.07 -10.04
C LEU A 126 6.38 7.18 -11.07
N GLU A 127 5.51 7.25 -12.08
CA GLU A 127 5.49 8.33 -13.06
C GLU A 127 5.31 9.69 -12.38
N LEU A 128 4.35 9.79 -11.46
CA LEU A 128 4.15 11.00 -10.67
C LEU A 128 5.36 11.34 -9.79
N ALA A 129 5.94 10.35 -9.07
CA ALA A 129 7.13 10.60 -8.26
C ALA A 129 8.32 11.08 -9.11
N ALA A 130 8.43 10.61 -10.36
CA ALA A 130 9.48 10.98 -11.28
C ALA A 130 9.40 12.43 -11.77
N THR A 131 8.23 13.09 -11.71
CA THR A 131 8.09 14.49 -12.14
C THR A 131 8.73 15.50 -11.18
N PHE A 132 8.93 15.12 -9.91
CA PHE A 132 9.47 16.01 -8.89
C PHE A 132 10.99 16.04 -8.86
N THR A 133 11.58 17.15 -8.40
CA THR A 133 13.02 17.20 -8.08
C THR A 133 13.32 16.52 -6.75
N ASN A 134 14.62 16.32 -6.47
CA ASN A 134 15.04 15.79 -5.17
C ASN A 134 14.66 16.75 -4.03
N GLU A 135 14.83 18.05 -4.24
CA GLU A 135 14.49 19.10 -3.28
C GLU A 135 12.99 19.11 -2.98
N GLU A 136 12.14 19.00 -4.01
CA GLU A 136 10.69 18.93 -3.85
C GLU A 136 10.24 17.71 -3.04
N LEU A 137 10.92 16.57 -3.21
CA LEU A 137 10.59 15.34 -2.50
C LEU A 137 11.15 15.30 -1.07
N PHE A 138 12.36 15.81 -0.83
CA PHE A 138 13.10 15.55 0.41
C PHE A 138 13.44 16.78 1.25
N THR A 139 13.03 17.98 0.84
CA THR A 139 13.13 19.18 1.67
C THR A 139 11.80 19.46 2.37
N LYS A 140 11.84 19.70 3.68
CA LYS A 140 10.66 20.09 4.46
C LYS A 140 10.20 21.50 4.07
N GLY A 141 8.89 21.72 4.07
CA GLY A 141 8.31 23.06 3.91
C GLY A 141 8.23 23.57 2.47
N ILE A 142 8.72 22.81 1.48
CA ILE A 142 8.51 23.14 0.05
C ILE A 142 7.02 23.19 -0.27
N TYR A 143 6.30 22.15 0.14
CA TYR A 143 4.85 22.06 -0.02
C TYR A 143 4.16 22.22 1.33
N LYS A 144 3.44 23.33 1.54
CA LYS A 144 2.73 23.60 2.79
C LYS A 144 1.74 22.49 3.19
N TRP A 145 1.14 21.85 2.18
CA TRP A 145 0.14 20.80 2.36
C TRP A 145 0.69 19.46 2.86
N THR A 146 2.02 19.28 2.99
CA THR A 146 2.61 18.05 3.54
C THR A 146 2.64 17.99 5.08
N GLY A 147 2.16 19.04 5.76
CA GLY A 147 1.94 19.03 7.21
C GLY A 147 3.22 18.90 8.05
N GLY A 148 4.34 19.43 7.57
CA GLY A 148 5.64 19.39 8.26
C GLY A 148 6.50 18.16 7.94
N SER A 149 5.99 17.20 7.17
CA SER A 149 6.79 16.12 6.58
C SER A 149 7.34 16.51 5.19
N THR A 150 8.17 15.65 4.61
CA THR A 150 8.60 15.77 3.20
C THR A 150 7.60 15.06 2.29
N LEU A 151 7.43 15.52 1.04
CA LEU A 151 6.54 14.84 0.08
C LEU A 151 6.97 13.39 -0.18
N GLY A 152 8.27 13.16 -0.33
CA GLY A 152 8.86 11.84 -0.52
C GLY A 152 8.49 10.85 0.60
N SER A 153 8.28 11.31 1.84
CA SER A 153 7.84 10.43 2.92
C SER A 153 6.46 9.80 2.68
N TYR A 154 5.55 10.52 2.01
CA TYR A 154 4.24 9.99 1.64
C TYR A 154 4.37 8.95 0.53
N PHE A 155 5.18 9.23 -0.51
CA PHE A 155 5.49 8.24 -1.56
C PHE A 155 6.12 6.97 -0.99
N VAL A 156 7.10 7.09 -0.09
CA VAL A 156 7.69 5.93 0.60
C VAL A 156 6.62 5.16 1.38
N SER A 157 5.73 5.87 2.08
CA SER A 157 4.69 5.25 2.89
C SER A 157 3.64 4.51 2.06
N THR A 158 3.33 4.97 0.84
CA THR A 158 2.34 4.35 -0.05
C THR A 158 2.94 3.32 -1.01
N THR A 159 4.26 3.22 -1.10
CA THR A 159 4.96 2.28 -1.99
C THR A 159 5.80 1.29 -1.19
N SER A 160 7.14 1.44 -1.17
CA SER A 160 8.08 0.47 -0.62
C SER A 160 7.74 0.01 0.79
N SER A 161 7.36 0.93 1.69
CA SER A 161 6.97 0.59 3.07
C SER A 161 5.63 -0.16 3.13
N HIS A 162 4.70 0.15 2.22
CA HIS A 162 3.40 -0.51 2.17
C HIS A 162 3.52 -1.92 1.56
N TYR A 163 4.40 -2.10 0.58
CA TYR A 163 4.71 -3.40 0.00
C TYR A 163 5.42 -4.30 1.02
N ASP A 164 6.28 -3.74 1.89
CA ASP A 164 6.85 -4.47 3.02
C ASP A 164 5.77 -4.97 3.99
N TRP A 165 4.74 -4.15 4.27
CA TRP A 165 3.59 -4.57 5.06
C TRP A 165 2.82 -5.71 4.37
N ALA A 166 2.54 -5.60 3.07
CA ALA A 166 1.84 -6.62 2.30
C ALA A 166 2.63 -7.95 2.29
N MET A 167 3.93 -7.90 2.01
CA MET A 167 4.80 -9.07 2.03
C MET A 167 4.86 -9.73 3.41
N LYS A 168 4.88 -8.97 4.51
CA LYS A 168 4.82 -9.54 5.87
C LYS A 168 3.54 -10.32 6.10
N LYS A 169 2.41 -9.81 5.59
CA LYS A 169 1.11 -10.48 5.74
C LYS A 169 1.02 -11.75 4.89
N LEU A 170 1.46 -11.70 3.62
CA LEU A 170 1.51 -12.87 2.74
C LEU A 170 2.45 -13.97 3.28
N LYS A 171 3.64 -13.62 3.76
CA LYS A 171 4.56 -14.58 4.38
C LYS A 171 3.99 -15.23 5.64
N ALA A 172 3.21 -14.49 6.43
CA ALA A 172 2.51 -15.06 7.58
C ALA A 172 1.44 -16.07 7.14
N HIS A 173 0.70 -15.77 6.06
CA HIS A 173 -0.27 -16.71 5.48
C HIS A 173 0.39 -17.99 4.95
N GLN A 174 1.48 -17.87 4.19
CA GLN A 174 2.23 -19.03 3.69
C GLN A 174 2.72 -19.92 4.84
N LYS A 175 3.17 -19.31 5.95
CA LYS A 175 3.55 -20.04 7.15
C LYS A 175 2.36 -20.82 7.74
N ASN A 176 1.19 -20.18 7.86
CA ASN A 176 -0.02 -20.84 8.36
C ASN A 176 -0.44 -22.00 7.44
N CYS A 177 -0.35 -21.84 6.12
CA CYS A 177 -0.64 -22.90 5.16
C CYS A 177 0.32 -24.10 5.33
N LYS A 178 1.63 -23.84 5.49
CA LYS A 178 2.63 -24.89 5.74
C LYS A 178 2.35 -25.68 7.02
N GLU A 179 2.04 -24.99 8.10
CA GLU A 179 1.72 -25.62 9.40
C GLU A 179 0.44 -26.47 9.35
N GLN A 180 -0.46 -26.18 8.40
CA GLN A 180 -1.69 -26.94 8.18
C GLN A 180 -1.54 -28.06 7.11
N GLY A 181 -0.33 -28.32 6.60
CA GLY A 181 -0.12 -29.31 5.53
C GLY A 181 -0.72 -28.90 4.19
N MET A 182 -0.76 -27.59 3.92
CA MET A 182 -1.39 -27.00 2.74
C MET A 182 -0.40 -26.45 1.69
N ALA A 183 0.89 -26.64 1.89
CA ALA A 183 1.95 -26.20 0.98
C ALA A 183 2.64 -27.38 0.30
#